data_AF-D9WCG2-F1
#
_entry.id   AF-D9WCG2-F1
#
_cell.length_a   1.000
_cell.length_b   1.000
_cell.length_c   1.000
_cell.angle_alpha   90.00
_cell.angle_beta   90.00
_cell.angle_gamma   90.00
#
_symmetry.space_group_name_H-M   'P 1'
#
loop_
_entity.id
_entity.type
_entity.pdbx_description
1 polymer ?
#
loop_
_entity_poly.entity_id
_entity_poly.type
_entity_poly.pdbx_seq_one_letter_code
_entity_poly.pdbx_strand_id
1 'polypeptide(L)'
;MPLPDDSARIDMNAVREVSQAISAAHMFIYFVPEAAEEAAKFGVTDRGPAYFAFRSAAMGAVPREVALATFYNFSPRSVEAMTGVWDAASPEQWQAARFAAAERALQRVDVKLTEEQIAEARSLIDPVVAGADHAGKTLAAGNASVALPADPLVALWQQVTVVREWRGDAHLVVLAANHLGPCDCTVIQSATGRIPTALARATRQWNDEEWAAATARLVARGWLDADGTVTDAGTAAREQIEVETDEHCAALWAPIGATGARRLVSLLAPINEAFTAAGTYDQLR
;
A
#
# COMPACT_ATOMS: atom_id res chain seq x y z
N MET A 1 -29.56 27.20 6.79
CA MET A 1 -28.72 26.02 7.09
C MET A 1 -27.40 26.54 7.61
N PRO A 2 -26.98 26.24 8.85
CA PRO A 2 -25.66 26.66 9.30
C PRO A 2 -24.60 25.99 8.43
N LEU A 3 -23.54 26.71 8.09
CA LEU A 3 -22.34 26.13 7.47
C LEU A 3 -21.78 25.06 8.43
N PRO A 4 -21.21 23.94 7.92
CA PRO A 4 -20.54 22.98 8.78
C PRO A 4 -19.45 23.68 9.58
N ASP A 5 -19.34 23.30 10.84
CA ASP A 5 -18.26 23.75 11.72
C ASP A 5 -16.91 23.34 11.12
N ASP A 6 -16.12 24.32 10.67
CA ASP A 6 -14.79 24.12 10.08
C ASP A 6 -13.79 23.49 11.07
N SER A 7 -14.13 23.45 12.38
CA SER A 7 -13.33 22.76 13.39
C SER A 7 -13.37 21.22 13.28
N ALA A 8 -14.27 20.68 12.44
CA ALA A 8 -14.41 19.23 12.21
C ALA A 8 -13.62 18.70 11.00
N ARG A 9 -12.98 19.56 10.20
CA ARG A 9 -12.10 19.10 9.10
C ARG A 9 -10.74 18.73 9.65
N ILE A 10 -10.34 17.48 9.45
CA ILE A 10 -8.97 17.05 9.71
C ILE A 10 -7.98 17.90 8.88
N ASP A 11 -6.90 18.35 9.49
CA ASP A 11 -5.80 19.04 8.80
C ASP A 11 -5.07 18.07 7.86
N MET A 12 -4.74 18.50 6.65
CA MET A 12 -4.12 17.66 5.61
C MET A 12 -2.73 17.16 6.03
N ASN A 13 -2.01 17.91 6.87
CA ASN A 13 -0.75 17.40 7.43
C ASN A 13 -0.98 16.15 8.27
N ALA A 14 -2.04 16.12 9.09
CA ALA A 14 -2.37 14.95 9.88
C ALA A 14 -2.75 13.74 9.00
N VAL A 15 -3.45 13.98 7.88
CA VAL A 15 -3.79 12.93 6.90
C VAL A 15 -2.53 12.35 6.26
N ARG A 16 -1.58 13.20 5.85
CA ARG A 16 -0.29 12.79 5.27
C ARG A 16 0.55 12.02 6.30
N GLU A 17 0.67 12.54 7.52
CA GLU A 17 1.41 11.92 8.64
C GLU A 17 0.89 10.50 8.93
N VAL A 18 -0.42 10.34 9.12
CA VAL A 18 -1.00 9.03 9.42
C VAL A 18 -0.91 8.07 8.22
N SER A 19 -1.04 8.57 6.99
CA SER A 19 -0.87 7.77 5.78
C SER A 19 0.55 7.21 5.65
N GLN A 20 1.56 8.02 6.01
CA GLN A 20 2.97 7.59 6.03
C GLN A 20 3.21 6.55 7.12
N ALA A 21 2.68 6.76 8.33
CA ALA A 21 2.81 5.81 9.43
C ALA A 21 2.13 4.46 9.13
N ILE A 22 0.92 4.48 8.56
CA ILE A 22 0.19 3.29 8.10
C ILE A 22 1.02 2.54 7.04
N SER A 23 1.58 3.26 6.06
CA SER A 23 2.41 2.65 5.02
C SER A 23 3.68 2.02 5.61
N ALA A 24 4.33 2.68 6.58
CA ALA A 24 5.54 2.19 7.24
C ALA A 24 5.27 0.96 8.11
N ALA A 25 4.19 0.97 8.90
CA ALA A 25 3.78 -0.17 9.73
C ALA A 25 3.31 -1.39 8.90
N HIS A 26 2.90 -1.18 7.64
CA HIS A 26 2.53 -2.24 6.71
C HIS A 26 3.72 -2.88 6.00
N MET A 27 4.74 -2.08 5.67
CA MET A 27 5.71 -2.33 4.60
C MET A 27 6.52 -3.63 4.76
N PHE A 28 6.82 -4.05 5.99
CA PHE A 28 7.71 -5.19 6.26
C PHE A 28 7.29 -6.46 5.51
N ILE A 29 5.99 -6.69 5.33
CA ILE A 29 5.45 -7.92 4.76
C ILE A 29 5.96 -8.23 3.34
N TYR A 30 6.43 -7.21 2.61
CA TYR A 30 6.98 -7.36 1.25
C TYR A 30 8.44 -7.81 1.20
N PHE A 31 9.11 -7.83 2.36
CA PHE A 31 10.57 -7.98 2.46
C PHE A 31 11.01 -9.06 3.45
N VAL A 32 10.12 -9.46 4.36
CA VAL A 32 10.42 -10.49 5.36
C VAL A 32 10.51 -11.89 4.74
N PRO A 33 11.48 -12.72 5.16
CA PRO A 33 11.65 -14.08 4.63
C PRO A 33 10.43 -14.97 4.90
N GLU A 34 9.69 -14.71 5.98
CA GLU A 34 8.51 -15.49 6.35
C GLU A 34 7.44 -15.50 5.25
N ALA A 35 7.28 -14.41 4.49
CA ALA A 35 6.34 -14.41 3.37
C ALA A 35 6.73 -15.45 2.30
N ALA A 36 8.02 -15.53 1.96
CA ALA A 36 8.51 -16.52 0.99
C ALA A 36 8.42 -17.96 1.54
N GLU A 37 8.73 -18.14 2.83
CA GLU A 37 8.61 -19.44 3.49
C GLU A 37 7.17 -19.96 3.54
N GLU A 38 6.20 -19.08 3.83
CA GLU A 38 4.79 -19.45 3.84
C GLU A 38 4.28 -19.77 2.42
N ALA A 39 4.70 -19.01 1.41
CA ALA A 39 4.36 -19.31 0.01
C ALA A 39 4.96 -20.64 -0.47
N ALA A 40 6.18 -20.97 -0.05
CA ALA A 40 6.86 -22.21 -0.42
C ALA A 40 6.11 -23.47 0.05
N LYS A 41 5.27 -23.37 1.10
CA LYS A 41 4.41 -24.48 1.55
C LYS A 41 3.35 -24.87 0.50
N PHE A 42 3.03 -23.97 -0.42
CA PHE A 42 2.14 -24.22 -1.56
C PHE A 42 2.91 -24.57 -2.85
N GLY A 43 4.23 -24.81 -2.75
CA GLY A 43 5.09 -25.07 -3.91
C GLY A 43 5.44 -23.82 -4.72
N VAL A 44 5.12 -22.62 -4.21
CA VAL A 44 5.39 -21.35 -4.88
C VAL A 44 6.66 -20.72 -4.30
N THR A 45 7.76 -20.81 -5.02
CA THR A 45 9.07 -20.26 -4.60
C THR A 45 9.39 -18.92 -5.27
N ASP A 46 8.75 -18.60 -6.38
CA ASP A 46 8.98 -17.36 -7.11
C ASP A 46 8.26 -16.18 -6.44
N ARG A 47 8.96 -15.04 -6.35
CA ARG A 47 8.46 -13.84 -5.68
C ARG A 47 7.21 -13.26 -6.34
N GLY A 48 7.13 -13.27 -7.67
CA GLY A 48 6.03 -12.66 -8.42
C GLY A 48 4.68 -13.32 -8.10
N PRO A 49 4.53 -14.64 -8.31
CA PRO A 49 3.29 -15.35 -7.99
C PRO A 49 2.88 -15.20 -6.52
N ALA A 50 3.82 -15.36 -5.59
CA ALA A 50 3.57 -15.19 -4.16
C ALA A 50 3.09 -13.76 -3.82
N TYR A 51 3.73 -12.72 -4.40
CA TYR A 51 3.35 -11.33 -4.19
C TYR A 51 1.89 -11.07 -4.59
N PHE A 52 1.50 -11.48 -5.81
CA PHE A 52 0.14 -11.27 -6.29
C PHE A 52 -0.88 -12.11 -5.51
N ALA A 53 -0.57 -13.36 -5.20
CA ALA A 53 -1.45 -14.23 -4.42
C ALA A 53 -1.72 -13.63 -3.04
N PHE A 54 -0.69 -13.29 -2.26
CA PHE A 54 -0.87 -12.67 -0.93
C PHE A 54 -1.64 -11.35 -0.97
N ARG A 55 -1.37 -10.50 -1.97
CA ARG A 55 -2.00 -9.18 -2.07
C ARG A 55 -3.45 -9.24 -2.51
N SER A 56 -3.83 -10.22 -3.33
CA SER A 56 -5.18 -10.33 -3.92
C SER A 56 -6.07 -11.37 -3.24
N ALA A 57 -5.54 -12.24 -2.37
CA ALA A 57 -6.29 -13.29 -1.68
C ALA A 57 -7.59 -12.79 -1.00
N ALA A 58 -7.56 -11.61 -0.39
CA ALA A 58 -8.72 -11.01 0.25
C ALA A 58 -9.86 -10.63 -0.73
N MET A 59 -9.59 -10.58 -2.03
CA MET A 59 -10.58 -10.37 -3.10
C MET A 59 -11.13 -11.69 -3.66
N GLY A 60 -10.70 -12.83 -3.14
CA GLY A 60 -11.00 -14.15 -3.68
C GLY A 60 -10.10 -14.54 -4.85
N ALA A 61 -10.50 -15.58 -5.59
CA ALA A 61 -9.75 -16.13 -6.72
C ALA A 61 -9.92 -15.28 -7.98
N VAL A 62 -9.42 -14.03 -7.93
CA VAL A 62 -9.56 -13.08 -9.04
C VAL A 62 -8.66 -13.45 -10.23
N PRO A 63 -9.13 -13.26 -11.48
CA PRO A 63 -8.29 -13.48 -12.65
C PRO A 63 -7.22 -12.39 -12.79
N ARG A 64 -6.17 -12.66 -13.56
CA ARG A 64 -5.02 -11.75 -13.75
C ARG A 64 -5.42 -10.36 -14.27
N GLU A 65 -6.48 -10.27 -15.06
CA GLU A 65 -6.97 -9.01 -15.63
C GLU A 65 -7.52 -8.10 -14.53
N VAL A 66 -8.15 -8.66 -13.50
CA VAL A 66 -8.61 -7.90 -12.31
C VAL A 66 -7.39 -7.44 -11.52
N ALA A 67 -6.40 -8.30 -11.30
CA ALA A 67 -5.18 -7.90 -10.61
C ALA A 67 -4.38 -6.83 -11.37
N LEU A 68 -4.34 -6.86 -12.70
CA LEU A 68 -3.72 -5.80 -13.50
C LEU A 68 -4.39 -4.46 -13.26
N ALA A 69 -5.72 -4.42 -13.22
CA ALA A 69 -6.47 -3.21 -12.90
C ALA A 69 -6.22 -2.74 -11.46
N THR A 70 -6.18 -3.67 -10.50
CA THR A 70 -5.99 -3.38 -9.07
C THR A 70 -4.57 -2.91 -8.76
N PHE A 71 -3.54 -3.56 -9.31
CA PHE A 71 -2.14 -3.22 -9.06
C PHE A 71 -1.62 -2.30 -10.16
N TYR A 72 -2.26 -1.13 -10.27
CA TYR A 72 -2.19 -0.16 -11.35
C TYR A 72 -0.83 0.09 -12.01
N ASN A 73 0.27 0.07 -11.26
CA ASN A 73 1.61 0.41 -11.77
C ASN A 73 2.41 -0.79 -12.32
N PHE A 74 1.84 -2.00 -12.29
CA PHE A 74 2.44 -3.20 -12.85
C PHE A 74 2.16 -3.32 -14.36
N SER A 75 3.11 -3.91 -15.09
CA SER A 75 2.93 -4.18 -16.51
C SER A 75 2.03 -5.41 -16.74
N PRO A 76 1.38 -5.52 -17.92
CA PRO A 76 0.67 -6.75 -18.30
C PRO A 76 1.53 -8.02 -18.21
N ARG A 77 2.83 -7.92 -18.50
CA ARG A 77 3.76 -9.07 -18.38
C ARG A 77 3.93 -9.53 -16.94
N SER A 78 3.95 -8.61 -15.98
CA SER A 78 4.17 -8.99 -14.58
C SER A 78 3.01 -9.78 -13.98
N VAL A 79 1.78 -9.51 -14.39
CA VAL A 79 0.59 -10.23 -13.87
C VAL A 79 0.43 -11.63 -14.46
N GLU A 80 1.23 -12.01 -15.47
CA GLU A 80 1.31 -13.41 -15.92
C GLU A 80 1.73 -14.35 -14.80
N ALA A 81 2.44 -13.82 -13.80
CA ALA A 81 2.78 -14.51 -12.56
C ALA A 81 1.57 -15.02 -11.75
N MET A 82 0.35 -14.56 -12.05
CA MET A 82 -0.86 -15.10 -11.44
C MET A 82 -1.31 -16.44 -12.00
N THR A 83 -0.74 -16.90 -13.10
CA THR A 83 -1.09 -18.19 -13.68
C THR A 83 -0.82 -19.31 -12.66
N GLY A 84 -1.87 -20.08 -12.31
CA GLY A 84 -1.78 -21.23 -11.40
C GLY A 84 -1.73 -20.91 -9.91
N VAL A 85 -1.77 -19.64 -9.48
CA VAL A 85 -1.66 -19.30 -8.03
C VAL A 85 -2.84 -19.82 -7.22
N TRP A 86 -4.04 -19.87 -7.80
CA TRP A 86 -5.24 -20.38 -7.15
C TRP A 86 -5.37 -21.90 -7.23
N ASP A 87 -4.65 -22.55 -8.15
CA ASP A 87 -4.54 -24.01 -8.19
C ASP A 87 -3.56 -24.52 -7.13
N ALA A 88 -2.52 -23.73 -6.81
CA ALA A 88 -1.54 -24.05 -5.78
C ALA A 88 -2.14 -23.99 -4.36
N ALA A 89 -3.00 -23.01 -4.08
CA ALA A 89 -3.75 -22.90 -2.84
C ALA A 89 -4.96 -21.98 -2.99
N SER A 90 -6.00 -22.20 -2.19
CA SER A 90 -7.21 -21.36 -2.18
C SER A 90 -6.90 -19.95 -1.65
N PRO A 91 -7.72 -18.94 -1.97
CA PRO A 91 -7.58 -17.59 -1.40
C PRO A 91 -7.55 -17.58 0.14
N GLU A 92 -8.33 -18.44 0.79
CA GLU A 92 -8.36 -18.57 2.25
C GLU A 92 -7.05 -19.11 2.80
N GLN A 93 -6.43 -20.07 2.11
CA GLN A 93 -5.12 -20.62 2.47
C GLN A 93 -4.02 -19.56 2.31
N TRP A 94 -4.04 -18.79 1.21
CA TRP A 94 -3.13 -17.66 1.01
C TRP A 94 -3.31 -16.57 2.07
N GLN A 95 -4.55 -16.27 2.46
CA GLN A 95 -4.84 -15.29 3.50
C GLN A 95 -4.37 -15.78 4.88
N ALA A 96 -4.58 -17.05 5.22
CA ALA A 96 -4.08 -17.65 6.45
C ALA A 96 -2.54 -17.65 6.50
N ALA A 97 -1.88 -18.01 5.39
CA ALA A 97 -0.44 -17.94 5.23
C ALA A 97 0.10 -16.51 5.38
N ARG A 98 -0.63 -15.50 4.88
CA ARG A 98 -0.27 -14.08 5.06
C ARG A 98 -0.30 -13.68 6.53
N PHE A 99 -1.29 -14.13 7.30
CA PHE A 99 -1.34 -13.88 8.74
C PHE A 99 -0.22 -14.60 9.48
N ALA A 100 0.06 -15.86 9.15
CA ALA A 100 1.18 -16.59 9.74
C ALA A 100 2.54 -15.90 9.44
N ALA A 101 2.74 -15.42 8.22
CA ALA A 101 3.95 -14.66 7.85
C ALA A 101 4.08 -13.38 8.68
N ALA A 102 2.99 -12.61 8.81
CA ALA A 102 2.98 -11.38 9.59
C ALA A 102 3.25 -11.65 11.09
N GLU A 103 2.56 -12.64 11.68
CA GLU A 103 2.73 -13.05 13.07
C GLU A 103 4.19 -13.42 13.38
N ARG A 104 4.74 -14.35 12.59
CA ARG A 104 6.12 -14.83 12.77
C ARG A 104 7.14 -13.72 12.61
N ALA A 105 6.95 -12.83 11.63
CA ALA A 105 7.83 -11.70 11.41
C ALA A 105 7.79 -10.69 12.58
N LEU A 106 6.59 -10.36 13.06
CA LEU A 106 6.39 -9.44 14.20
C LEU A 106 7.01 -10.01 15.49
N GLN A 107 6.86 -11.31 15.72
CA GLN A 107 7.47 -12.02 16.86
C GLN A 107 8.99 -12.07 16.73
N ARG A 108 9.54 -12.36 15.54
CA ARG A 108 11.00 -12.44 15.32
C ARG A 108 11.71 -11.13 15.63
N VAL A 109 11.14 -9.99 15.22
CA VAL A 109 11.74 -8.67 15.49
C VAL A 109 11.34 -8.09 16.85
N ASP A 110 10.58 -8.86 17.65
CA ASP A 110 10.22 -8.54 19.03
C ASP A 110 9.56 -7.14 19.16
N VAL A 111 8.55 -6.88 18.32
CA VAL A 111 7.81 -5.60 18.32
C VAL A 111 7.29 -5.30 19.73
N LYS A 112 7.76 -4.19 20.31
CA LYS A 112 7.41 -3.76 21.66
C LYS A 112 6.13 -2.92 21.67
N LEU A 113 4.98 -3.60 21.72
CA LEU A 113 3.69 -2.98 22.03
C LEU A 113 3.03 -3.75 23.18
N THR A 114 2.58 -3.05 24.22
CA THR A 114 1.81 -3.67 25.30
C THR A 114 0.38 -3.95 24.84
N GLU A 115 -0.33 -4.83 25.57
CA GLU A 115 -1.74 -5.11 25.31
C GLU A 115 -2.59 -3.83 25.35
N GLU A 116 -2.30 -2.91 26.27
CA GLU A 116 -3.00 -1.62 26.37
C GLU A 116 -2.72 -0.72 25.16
N GLN A 117 -1.48 -0.69 24.66
CA GLN A 117 -1.13 0.09 23.47
C GLN A 117 -1.80 -0.48 22.21
N ILE A 118 -1.87 -1.81 22.09
CA ILE A 118 -2.58 -2.48 20.99
C ILE A 118 -4.08 -2.17 21.08
N ALA A 119 -4.68 -2.29 22.27
CA ALA A 119 -6.09 -1.98 22.48
C ALA A 119 -6.41 -0.50 22.19
N GLU A 120 -5.53 0.42 22.58
CA GLU A 120 -5.67 1.84 22.26
C GLU A 120 -5.62 2.07 20.75
N ALA A 121 -4.64 1.50 20.05
CA ALA A 121 -4.53 1.61 18.59
C ALA A 121 -5.77 1.05 17.89
N ARG A 122 -6.30 -0.09 18.36
CA ARG A 122 -7.54 -0.70 17.87
C ARG A 122 -8.76 0.19 18.10
N SER A 123 -8.88 0.81 19.27
CA SER A 123 -9.99 1.73 19.56
C SER A 123 -10.00 2.97 18.65
N LEU A 124 -8.85 3.34 18.08
CA LEU A 124 -8.74 4.42 17.09
C LEU A 124 -8.99 3.94 15.66
N ILE A 125 -8.39 2.84 15.23
CA ILE A 125 -8.47 2.40 13.82
C ILE A 125 -9.76 1.62 13.49
N ASP A 126 -10.37 0.94 14.46
CA ASP A 126 -11.58 0.15 14.21
C ASP A 126 -12.78 1.02 13.77
N PRO A 127 -13.07 2.18 14.41
CA PRO A 127 -14.12 3.09 13.92
C PRO A 127 -13.82 3.67 12.53
N VAL A 128 -12.54 3.88 12.21
CA VAL A 128 -12.11 4.35 10.88
C VAL A 128 -12.45 3.31 9.82
N VAL A 129 -12.11 2.04 10.06
CA VAL A 129 -12.41 0.96 9.12
C VAL A 129 -13.91 0.68 9.05
N ALA A 130 -14.61 0.62 10.20
CA ALA A 130 -16.04 0.36 10.24
C ALA A 130 -16.89 1.47 9.58
N GLY A 131 -16.41 2.72 9.63
CA GLY A 131 -17.06 3.87 9.01
C GLY A 131 -16.60 4.18 7.57
N ALA A 132 -15.65 3.42 7.02
CA ALA A 132 -15.08 3.69 5.71
C ALA A 132 -16.10 3.47 4.59
N ASP A 133 -16.23 4.45 3.69
CA ASP A 133 -16.92 4.22 2.41
C ASP A 133 -16.02 3.40 1.48
N HIS A 134 -16.48 2.21 1.14
CA HIS A 134 -15.75 1.28 0.28
C HIS A 134 -16.15 1.38 -1.21
N ALA A 135 -17.05 2.30 -1.58
CA ALA A 135 -17.44 2.51 -2.97
C ALA A 135 -16.20 2.85 -3.83
N GLY A 136 -15.90 2.00 -4.82
CA GLY A 136 -14.71 2.14 -5.66
C GLY A 136 -13.38 1.89 -4.94
N LYS A 137 -13.41 1.25 -3.76
CA LYS A 137 -12.23 0.86 -2.95
C LYS A 137 -12.16 -0.66 -2.82
N THR A 138 -12.06 -1.34 -3.97
CA THR A 138 -12.24 -2.78 -4.07
C THR A 138 -11.20 -3.60 -3.31
N LEU A 139 -9.93 -3.18 -3.31
CA LEU A 139 -8.89 -3.91 -2.60
C LEU A 139 -9.01 -3.69 -1.09
N ALA A 140 -9.36 -2.49 -0.68
CA ALA A 140 -9.69 -2.18 0.71
C ALA A 140 -10.91 -2.98 1.20
N ALA A 141 -11.98 -3.03 0.40
CA ALA A 141 -13.19 -3.78 0.70
C ALA A 141 -12.91 -5.29 0.85
N GLY A 142 -12.10 -5.86 -0.04
CA GLY A 142 -11.63 -7.24 0.10
C GLY A 142 -10.93 -7.47 1.44
N ASN A 143 -9.94 -6.64 1.77
CA ASN A 143 -9.21 -6.74 3.04
C ASN A 143 -10.10 -6.47 4.27
N ALA A 144 -11.14 -5.65 4.17
CA ALA A 144 -12.09 -5.40 5.27
C ALA A 144 -13.06 -6.58 5.48
N SER A 145 -13.26 -7.41 4.45
CA SER A 145 -14.19 -8.55 4.49
C SER A 145 -13.60 -9.81 5.15
N VAL A 146 -12.27 -9.86 5.34
CA VAL A 146 -11.61 -11.03 5.95
C VAL A 146 -11.83 -11.03 7.47
N ALA A 147 -12.04 -12.20 8.06
CA ALA A 147 -12.11 -12.34 9.50
C ALA A 147 -10.77 -11.96 10.14
N LEU A 148 -10.82 -11.18 11.22
CA LEU A 148 -9.61 -10.82 11.96
C LEU A 148 -9.01 -12.06 12.66
N PRO A 149 -7.67 -12.21 12.66
CA PRO A 149 -7.00 -13.28 13.38
C PRO A 149 -7.12 -13.10 14.90
N ALA A 150 -6.87 -14.17 15.65
CA ALA A 150 -6.97 -14.16 17.12
C ALA A 150 -5.86 -13.35 17.79
N ASP A 151 -4.66 -13.30 17.21
CA ASP A 151 -3.55 -12.50 17.73
C ASP A 151 -3.89 -10.99 17.61
N PRO A 152 -3.90 -10.23 18.73
CA PRO A 152 -4.29 -8.83 18.71
C PRO A 152 -3.39 -7.92 17.86
N LEU A 153 -2.09 -8.20 17.80
CA LEU A 153 -1.13 -7.40 17.05
C LEU A 153 -1.27 -7.67 15.54
N VAL A 154 -1.45 -8.93 15.14
CA VAL A 154 -1.74 -9.27 13.74
C VAL A 154 -3.10 -8.72 13.32
N ALA A 155 -4.09 -8.73 14.20
CA ALA A 155 -5.40 -8.15 13.94
C ALA A 155 -5.32 -6.62 13.78
N LEU A 156 -4.50 -5.93 14.58
CA LEU A 156 -4.16 -4.51 14.37
C LEU A 156 -3.49 -4.30 13.01
N TRP A 157 -2.52 -5.14 12.65
CA TRP A 157 -1.85 -5.06 11.34
C TRP A 157 -2.82 -5.30 10.16
N GLN A 158 -3.84 -6.13 10.32
CA GLN A 158 -4.87 -6.29 9.30
C GLN A 158 -5.71 -5.01 9.14
N GLN A 159 -6.03 -4.30 10.22
CA GLN A 159 -6.71 -2.99 10.10
C GLN A 159 -5.80 -1.93 9.42
N VAL A 160 -4.51 -1.93 9.76
CA VAL A 160 -3.50 -1.11 9.06
C VAL A 160 -3.49 -1.44 7.57
N THR A 161 -3.59 -2.73 7.21
CA THR A 161 -3.71 -3.17 5.81
C THR A 161 -4.94 -2.58 5.14
N VAL A 162 -6.12 -2.65 5.76
CA VAL A 162 -7.36 -2.11 5.18
C VAL A 162 -7.20 -0.62 4.85
N VAL A 163 -6.73 0.17 5.81
CA VAL A 163 -6.54 1.62 5.62
C VAL A 163 -5.46 1.91 4.57
N ARG A 164 -4.37 1.13 4.56
CA ARG A 164 -3.31 1.24 3.55
C ARG A 164 -3.86 1.01 2.15
N GLU A 165 -4.66 -0.04 1.96
CA GLU A 165 -5.25 -0.35 0.66
C GLU A 165 -6.36 0.64 0.29
N TRP A 166 -7.08 1.19 1.27
CA TRP A 166 -8.07 2.26 1.03
C TRP A 166 -7.41 3.49 0.42
N ARG A 167 -6.29 3.96 0.99
CA ARG A 167 -5.50 5.05 0.39
C ARG A 167 -4.97 4.66 -0.98
N GLY A 168 -4.52 3.41 -1.14
CA GLY A 168 -4.09 2.86 -2.42
C GLY A 168 -5.16 3.03 -3.51
N ASP A 169 -6.36 2.54 -3.25
CA ASP A 169 -7.51 2.65 -4.17
C ASP A 169 -7.93 4.12 -4.39
N ALA A 170 -7.80 5.00 -3.39
CA ALA A 170 -7.99 6.44 -3.56
C ALA A 170 -6.95 7.05 -4.52
N HIS A 171 -5.69 6.69 -4.36
CA HIS A 171 -4.60 7.15 -5.23
C HIS A 171 -4.81 6.74 -6.69
N LEU A 172 -5.33 5.54 -6.95
CA LEU A 172 -5.60 5.09 -8.32
C LEU A 172 -6.64 5.97 -9.03
N VAL A 173 -7.67 6.42 -8.30
CA VAL A 173 -8.67 7.35 -8.83
C VAL A 173 -8.03 8.68 -9.21
N VAL A 174 -7.15 9.21 -8.35
CA VAL A 174 -6.45 10.48 -8.60
C VAL A 174 -5.49 10.36 -9.79
N LEU A 175 -4.74 9.26 -9.90
CA LEU A 175 -3.87 8.98 -11.05
C LEU A 175 -4.67 8.95 -12.37
N ALA A 176 -5.80 8.22 -12.37
CA ALA A 176 -6.66 8.11 -13.54
C ALA A 176 -7.30 9.48 -13.91
N ALA A 177 -7.75 10.25 -12.93
CA ALA A 177 -8.32 11.59 -13.13
C ALA A 177 -7.29 12.57 -13.72
N ASN A 178 -6.02 12.43 -13.35
CA ASN A 178 -4.89 13.20 -13.90
C ASN A 178 -4.33 12.60 -15.21
N HIS A 179 -5.01 11.61 -15.79
CA HIS A 179 -4.59 10.90 -17.00
C HIS A 179 -3.14 10.38 -16.93
N LEU A 180 -2.66 10.00 -15.74
CA LEU A 180 -1.31 9.50 -15.55
C LEU A 180 -1.32 7.98 -15.59
N GLY A 181 -0.91 7.41 -16.73
CA GLY A 181 -0.99 5.97 -16.96
C GLY A 181 -0.05 5.12 -16.07
N PRO A 182 -0.24 3.79 -16.06
CA PRO A 182 0.54 2.82 -15.29
C PRO A 182 2.07 2.93 -15.37
N CYS A 183 2.60 3.05 -16.59
CA CYS A 183 4.03 3.17 -16.79
C CYS A 183 4.50 4.59 -16.43
N ASP A 184 3.74 5.62 -16.83
CA ASP A 184 4.02 7.03 -16.58
C ASP A 184 4.16 7.32 -15.08
N CYS A 185 3.28 6.77 -14.23
CA CYS A 185 3.37 6.94 -12.78
C CYS A 185 4.64 6.29 -12.20
N THR A 186 5.09 5.17 -12.79
CA THR A 186 6.33 4.49 -12.40
C THR A 186 7.55 5.31 -12.81
N VAL A 187 7.57 5.85 -14.03
CA VAL A 187 8.69 6.67 -14.55
C VAL A 187 8.86 7.94 -13.71
N ILE A 188 7.79 8.71 -13.47
CA ILE A 188 7.90 9.95 -12.67
C ILE A 188 8.27 9.67 -11.21
N GLN A 189 7.80 8.56 -10.63
CA GLN A 189 8.21 8.14 -9.29
C GLN A 189 9.72 7.84 -9.22
N SER A 190 10.28 7.20 -10.26
CA SER A 190 11.72 6.97 -10.34
C SER A 190 12.52 8.24 -10.62
N ALA A 191 12.03 9.12 -11.50
CA ALA A 191 12.69 10.39 -11.82
C ALA A 191 12.78 11.35 -10.60
N THR A 192 11.81 11.29 -9.69
CA THR A 192 11.83 12.03 -8.40
C THR A 192 12.70 11.36 -7.32
N GLY A 193 13.40 10.27 -7.65
CA GLY A 193 14.27 9.56 -6.71
C GLY A 193 13.56 8.76 -5.61
N ARG A 194 12.22 8.68 -5.64
CA ARG A 194 11.44 7.95 -4.61
C ARG A 194 11.58 6.44 -4.69
N ILE A 195 11.86 5.89 -5.88
CA ILE A 195 12.19 4.47 -6.08
C ILE A 195 13.33 4.36 -7.10
N PRO A 196 14.42 3.63 -6.81
CA PRO A 196 15.48 3.40 -7.78
C PRO A 196 14.95 2.79 -9.09
N THR A 197 15.32 3.36 -10.24
CA THR A 197 14.85 2.91 -11.57
C THR A 197 15.09 1.41 -11.79
N ALA A 198 16.24 0.88 -11.36
CA ALA A 198 16.56 -0.54 -11.47
C ALA A 198 15.56 -1.41 -10.70
N LEU A 199 15.18 -1.01 -9.48
CA LEU A 199 14.20 -1.70 -8.66
C LEU A 199 12.79 -1.61 -9.27
N ALA A 200 12.41 -0.43 -9.75
CA ALA A 200 11.12 -0.22 -10.42
C ALA A 200 10.99 -1.11 -11.65
N ARG A 201 12.03 -1.19 -12.49
CA ARG A 201 12.04 -2.06 -13.67
C ARG A 201 12.02 -3.54 -13.31
N ALA A 202 12.82 -3.97 -12.34
CA ALA A 202 12.86 -5.35 -11.91
C ALA A 202 11.51 -5.85 -11.35
N THR A 203 10.76 -4.97 -10.66
CA THR A 203 9.51 -5.36 -9.99
C THR A 203 8.26 -5.13 -10.85
N ARG A 204 8.20 -4.04 -11.62
CA ARG A 204 7.01 -3.71 -12.46
C ARG A 204 7.08 -4.30 -13.87
N GLN A 205 8.27 -4.71 -14.30
CA GLN A 205 8.55 -5.40 -15.57
C GLN A 205 8.12 -4.62 -16.83
N TRP A 206 8.13 -3.29 -16.79
CA TRP A 206 8.03 -2.44 -18.00
C TRP A 206 9.33 -2.59 -18.82
N ASN A 207 9.21 -2.75 -20.14
CA ASN A 207 10.35 -2.92 -21.04
C ASN A 207 10.90 -1.54 -21.46
N ASP A 208 11.99 -1.55 -22.23
CA ASP A 208 12.65 -0.31 -22.67
C ASP A 208 11.76 0.55 -23.56
N GLU A 209 10.99 -0.06 -24.46
CA GLU A 209 10.09 0.66 -25.37
C GLU A 209 8.94 1.35 -24.62
N GLU A 210 8.28 0.62 -23.72
CA GLU A 210 7.19 1.14 -22.88
C GLU A 210 7.68 2.25 -21.95
N TRP A 211 8.86 2.06 -21.35
CA TRP A 211 9.50 3.07 -20.51
C TRP A 211 9.85 4.32 -21.31
N ALA A 212 10.46 4.17 -22.49
CA ALA A 212 10.79 5.29 -23.36
C ALA A 212 9.54 6.04 -23.83
N ALA A 213 8.46 5.32 -24.17
CA ALA A 213 7.18 5.91 -24.54
C ALA A 213 6.54 6.68 -23.36
N ALA A 214 6.63 6.15 -22.14
CA ALA A 214 6.17 6.83 -20.93
C ALA A 214 7.01 8.09 -20.64
N THR A 215 8.34 8.01 -20.74
CA THR A 215 9.23 9.18 -20.64
C THR A 215 8.86 10.23 -21.68
N ALA A 216 8.66 9.86 -22.94
CA ALA A 216 8.28 10.80 -24.00
C ALA A 216 6.94 11.50 -23.72
N ARG A 217 5.94 10.79 -23.20
CA ARG A 217 4.67 11.40 -22.76
C ARG A 217 4.87 12.41 -21.64
N LEU A 218 5.74 12.11 -20.67
CA LEU A 218 6.03 13.01 -19.56
C LEU A 218 6.87 14.23 -19.98
N VAL A 219 7.79 14.06 -20.94
CA VAL A 219 8.52 15.18 -21.57
C VAL A 219 7.55 16.09 -22.33
N ALA A 220 6.62 15.53 -23.09
CA ALA A 220 5.60 16.31 -23.79
C ALA A 220 4.67 17.10 -22.84
N ARG A 221 4.51 16.62 -21.59
CA ARG A 221 3.78 17.33 -20.51
C ARG A 221 4.64 18.40 -19.81
N GLY A 222 5.93 18.48 -20.11
CA GLY A 222 6.89 19.33 -19.40
C GLY A 222 7.22 18.85 -17.99
N TRP A 223 6.93 17.60 -17.66
CA TRP A 223 7.19 17.02 -16.33
C TRP A 223 8.58 16.41 -16.22
N LEU A 224 9.17 16.02 -17.35
CA LEU A 224 10.56 15.59 -17.46
C LEU A 224 11.27 16.41 -18.55
N ASP A 225 12.58 16.57 -18.40
CA ASP A 225 13.48 17.02 -19.45
C ASP A 225 13.78 15.88 -20.44
N ALA A 226 14.35 16.23 -21.60
CA ALA A 226 14.64 15.26 -22.67
C ALA A 226 15.61 14.13 -22.25
N ASP A 227 16.42 14.36 -21.22
CA ASP A 227 17.32 13.37 -20.63
C ASP A 227 16.66 12.49 -19.55
N GLY A 228 15.38 12.71 -19.25
CA GLY A 228 14.60 11.97 -18.25
C GLY A 228 14.68 12.54 -16.83
N THR A 229 15.37 13.66 -16.61
CA THR A 229 15.40 14.37 -15.33
C THR A 229 14.03 14.98 -15.03
N VAL A 230 13.59 14.95 -13.77
CA VAL A 230 12.32 15.60 -13.39
C VAL A 230 12.47 17.12 -13.37
N THR A 231 11.50 17.83 -13.94
CA THR A 231 11.45 19.30 -13.92
C THR A 231 10.82 19.80 -12.62
N ASP A 232 10.93 21.10 -12.34
CA ASP A 232 10.19 21.74 -11.23
C ASP A 232 8.67 21.56 -11.41
N ALA A 233 8.18 21.68 -12.65
CA ALA A 233 6.77 21.46 -12.98
C ALA A 233 6.34 19.99 -12.75
N GLY A 234 7.20 19.03 -13.09
CA GLY A 234 6.95 17.61 -12.80
C GLY A 234 6.95 17.30 -11.31
N THR A 235 7.87 17.91 -10.55
CA THR A 235 7.90 17.80 -9.09
C THR A 235 6.64 18.37 -8.46
N ALA A 236 6.23 19.57 -8.88
CA ALA A 236 5.00 20.21 -8.41
C ALA A 236 3.75 19.41 -8.77
N ALA A 237 3.64 18.92 -10.01
CA ALA A 237 2.52 18.08 -10.44
C ALA A 237 2.44 16.77 -9.67
N ARG A 238 3.60 16.16 -9.37
CA ARG A 238 3.66 14.94 -8.56
C ARG A 238 3.20 15.19 -7.12
N GLU A 239 3.55 16.34 -6.53
CA GLU A 239 3.07 16.69 -5.20
C GLU A 239 1.58 17.03 -5.20
N GLN A 240 1.09 17.72 -6.23
CA GLN A 240 -0.34 17.99 -6.40
C GLN A 240 -1.17 16.69 -6.41
N ILE A 241 -0.70 15.64 -7.08
CA ILE A 241 -1.32 14.31 -7.04
C ILE A 241 -1.36 13.72 -5.61
N GLU A 242 -0.33 13.93 -4.79
CA GLU A 242 -0.37 13.47 -3.39
C GLU A 242 -1.34 14.31 -2.55
N VAL A 243 -1.37 15.63 -2.74
CA VAL A 243 -2.32 16.52 -2.05
C VAL A 243 -3.76 16.11 -2.36
N GLU A 244 -4.09 15.91 -3.64
CA GLU A 244 -5.41 15.41 -4.06
C GLU A 244 -5.70 14.03 -3.46
N THR A 245 -4.70 13.14 -3.38
CA THR A 245 -4.86 11.83 -2.73
C THR A 245 -5.21 11.98 -1.25
N ASP A 246 -4.56 12.89 -0.53
CA ASP A 246 -4.86 13.13 0.89
C ASP A 246 -6.24 13.78 1.07
N GLU A 247 -6.63 14.71 0.22
CA GLU A 247 -7.97 15.31 0.23
C GLU A 247 -9.04 14.24 0.03
N HIS A 248 -8.82 13.30 -0.90
CA HIS A 248 -9.69 12.13 -1.08
C HIS A 248 -9.73 11.22 0.16
N CYS A 249 -8.67 11.17 0.97
CA CYS A 249 -8.59 10.38 2.20
C CYS A 249 -9.08 11.13 3.45
N ALA A 250 -9.32 12.43 3.39
CA ALA A 250 -9.62 13.25 4.56
C ALA A 250 -10.82 12.73 5.37
N ALA A 251 -11.91 12.38 4.66
CA ALA A 251 -13.15 11.91 5.28
C ALA A 251 -12.99 10.57 6.04
N LEU A 252 -12.03 9.73 5.63
CA LEU A 252 -11.74 8.46 6.29
C LEU A 252 -11.37 8.67 7.76
N TRP A 253 -10.71 9.78 8.07
CA TRP A 253 -10.17 10.07 9.40
C TRP A 253 -11.12 10.87 10.30
N ALA A 254 -12.30 11.27 9.80
CA ALA A 254 -13.30 12.00 10.56
C ALA A 254 -13.69 11.34 11.91
N PRO A 255 -13.79 10.00 12.04
CA PRO A 255 -14.16 9.36 13.31
C PRO A 255 -13.20 9.62 14.48
N ILE A 256 -11.92 9.89 14.21
CA ILE A 256 -10.90 10.10 15.25
C ILE A 256 -10.25 11.48 15.23
N GLY A 257 -10.52 12.28 14.18
CA GLY A 257 -9.96 13.61 13.99
C GLY A 257 -8.44 13.65 13.95
N ALA A 258 -7.87 14.87 13.90
CA ALA A 258 -6.42 15.06 13.83
C ALA A 258 -5.69 14.52 15.07
N THR A 259 -6.27 14.69 16.26
CA THR A 259 -5.67 14.23 17.53
C THR A 259 -5.57 12.71 17.57
N GLY A 260 -6.64 12.00 17.22
CA GLY A 260 -6.64 10.54 17.18
C GLY A 260 -5.73 10.00 16.07
N ALA A 261 -5.72 10.62 14.89
CA ALA A 261 -4.82 10.24 13.81
C ALA A 261 -3.34 10.35 14.21
N ARG A 262 -2.94 11.46 14.85
CA ARG A 262 -1.57 11.63 15.37
C ARG A 262 -1.25 10.69 16.52
N ARG A 263 -2.23 10.37 17.37
CA ARG A 263 -2.02 9.34 18.41
C ARG A 263 -1.79 7.97 17.79
N LEU A 264 -2.53 7.62 16.75
CA LEU A 264 -2.35 6.38 16.00
C LEU A 264 -0.96 6.32 15.34
N VAL A 265 -0.45 7.44 14.80
CA VAL A 265 0.94 7.52 14.30
C VAL A 265 1.94 7.08 15.36
N SER A 266 1.85 7.62 16.58
CA SER A 266 2.77 7.26 17.67
C SER A 266 2.64 5.79 18.09
N LEU A 267 1.43 5.23 18.07
CA LEU A 267 1.18 3.84 18.46
C LEU A 267 1.67 2.83 17.41
N LEU A 268 1.72 3.22 16.12
CA LEU A 268 2.19 2.35 15.05
C LEU A 268 3.71 2.43 14.82
N ALA A 269 4.36 3.50 15.27
CA ALA A 269 5.81 3.71 15.09
C ALA A 269 6.69 2.52 15.53
N PRO A 270 6.44 1.86 16.69
CA PRO A 270 7.28 0.75 17.16
C PRO A 270 7.37 -0.43 16.19
N ILE A 271 6.34 -0.66 15.35
CA ILE A 271 6.35 -1.73 14.34
C ILE A 271 7.47 -1.45 13.31
N ASN A 272 7.46 -0.26 12.72
CA ASN A 272 8.44 0.10 11.69
C ASN A 272 9.86 0.24 12.28
N GLU A 273 9.97 0.77 13.49
CA GLU A 273 11.26 0.89 14.20
C GLU A 273 11.91 -0.48 14.42
N ALA A 274 11.15 -1.47 14.87
CA ALA A 274 11.65 -2.83 15.09
C ALA A 274 12.17 -3.47 13.78
N PHE A 275 11.40 -3.38 12.68
CA PHE A 275 11.85 -3.93 11.39
C PHE A 275 13.05 -3.17 10.80
N THR A 276 13.14 -1.86 11.05
CA THR A 276 14.29 -1.05 10.65
C THR A 276 15.54 -1.46 11.44
N ALA A 277 15.42 -1.62 12.76
CA ALA A 277 16.51 -2.06 13.63
C ALA A 277 17.00 -3.48 13.27
N ALA A 278 16.09 -4.33 12.78
CA ALA A 278 16.41 -5.68 12.30
C ALA A 278 17.02 -5.72 10.89
N GLY A 279 17.26 -4.58 10.23
CA GLY A 279 17.88 -4.52 8.89
C GLY A 279 16.96 -4.93 7.72
N THR A 280 15.65 -5.02 7.96
CA THR A 280 14.66 -5.53 6.96
C THR A 280 14.68 -4.73 5.65
N TYR A 281 15.03 -3.45 5.72
CA TYR A 281 14.97 -2.52 4.60
C TYR A 281 16.34 -2.15 4.03
N ASP A 282 17.43 -2.82 4.42
CA ASP A 282 18.78 -2.43 3.99
C ASP A 282 18.98 -2.54 2.47
N GLN A 283 18.26 -3.44 1.80
CA GLN A 283 18.24 -3.57 0.34
C GLN A 283 17.57 -2.39 -0.41
N LEU A 284 16.89 -1.48 0.31
CA LEU A 284 16.26 -0.29 -0.26
C LEU A 284 17.16 0.96 -0.16
N ARG A 285 18.30 0.86 0.52
CA ARG A 285 19.24 1.96 0.76
C ARG A 285 20.36 2.00 -0.28
#